data_AF-A0A2G2V5B4-F1
#
_entry.id   AF-A0A2G2V5B4-F1
#
_cell.length_a   1.000
_cell.length_b   1.000
_cell.length_c   1.000
_cell.angle_alpha   90.00
_cell.angle_beta   90.00
_cell.angle_gamma   90.00
#
_symmetry.space_group_name_H-M   'P 1'
#
loop_
_entity.id
_entity.type
_entity.pdbx_description
1 polymer ?
#
loop_
_entity_poly.entity_id
_entity_poly.type
_entity_poly.pdbx_seq_one_letter_code
_entity_poly.pdbx_strand_id
1 'polypeptide(L)'
;MGSSSQAIRYPVATTGVKNIDALNGVLADLCTRSNPKDGAGLTLRKLVEDEARDISEEAFAHFMDHLYELITTFLYSNEVSKNLGALRAIDEQIDVTISENASKVAKFSNYMSAAFETKRDPEILVLDSKVLGHLDIFGSSMTADEVKVALEWLCGERIEYRCFAAFLILKEMAENASTVFNVHVSEFVDAIWVALRDPTLVV
;
A
#
# COMPACT_ATOMS: atom_id res chain seq x y z
N MET A 1 40.31 -49.92 -1.60
CA MET A 1 40.17 -48.45 -1.57
C MET A 1 38.72 -48.12 -1.88
N GLY A 2 37.90 -47.94 -0.86
CA GLY A 2 36.49 -47.55 -1.03
C GLY A 2 36.39 -46.04 -0.89
N SER A 3 36.02 -45.35 -1.97
CA SER A 3 35.79 -43.92 -1.95
C SER A 3 34.36 -43.65 -1.51
N SER A 4 34.18 -43.16 -0.27
CA SER A 4 32.89 -42.74 0.26
C SER A 4 32.54 -41.37 -0.31
N SER A 5 31.64 -41.34 -1.29
CA SER A 5 31.03 -40.10 -1.77
C SER A 5 30.14 -39.51 -0.68
N GLN A 6 30.58 -38.42 -0.06
CA GLN A 6 29.74 -37.59 0.80
C GLN A 6 28.70 -36.88 -0.07
N ALA A 7 27.43 -37.24 0.13
CA ALA A 7 26.31 -36.50 -0.43
C ALA A 7 26.18 -35.16 0.32
N ILE A 8 26.48 -34.07 -0.38
CA ILE A 8 26.14 -32.71 0.04
C ILE A 8 24.61 -32.63 0.06
N ARG A 9 24.01 -32.68 1.25
CA ARG A 9 22.59 -32.38 1.44
C ARG A 9 22.41 -30.87 1.29
N TYR A 10 21.88 -30.44 0.15
CA TYR A 10 21.21 -29.14 0.08
C TYR A 10 19.93 -29.20 0.91
N PRO A 11 19.59 -28.18 1.72
CA PRO A 11 18.27 -28.09 2.32
C PRO A 11 17.28 -27.75 1.19
N VAL A 12 16.62 -28.78 0.65
CA VAL A 12 15.69 -28.66 -0.47
C VAL A 12 14.26 -28.44 0.05
N ALA A 13 13.62 -27.36 -0.44
CA ALA A 13 12.18 -27.08 -0.53
C ALA A 13 11.33 -26.95 0.74
N THR A 14 11.80 -27.33 1.93
CA THR A 14 10.97 -27.28 3.15
C THR A 14 10.89 -25.89 3.79
N THR A 15 11.86 -25.02 3.53
CA THR A 15 11.88 -23.65 4.07
C THR A 15 10.82 -22.77 3.39
N GLY A 16 10.73 -22.82 2.05
CA GLY A 16 9.79 -21.97 1.29
C GLY A 16 8.31 -22.17 1.64
N VAL A 17 7.87 -23.42 1.86
CA VAL A 17 6.48 -23.73 2.27
C VAL A 17 6.18 -23.17 3.66
N LYS A 18 7.13 -23.30 4.60
CA LYS A 18 6.98 -22.78 5.97
C LYS A 18 6.90 -21.25 5.98
N ASN A 19 7.62 -20.59 5.08
CA ASN A 19 7.69 -19.12 5.01
C ASN A 19 6.41 -18.53 4.39
N ILE A 20 5.76 -19.25 3.46
CA ILE A 20 4.44 -18.89 2.94
C ILE A 20 3.36 -19.04 4.03
N ASP A 21 3.39 -20.09 4.84
CA ASP A 21 2.45 -20.24 5.97
C ASP A 21 2.64 -19.12 7.00
N ALA A 22 3.89 -18.75 7.30
CA ALA A 22 4.20 -17.62 8.16
C ALA A 22 3.68 -16.30 7.59
N LEU A 23 3.86 -16.08 6.28
CA LEU A 23 3.34 -14.90 5.58
C LEU A 23 1.82 -14.80 5.70
N ASN A 24 1.11 -15.90 5.43
CA ASN A 24 -0.34 -15.97 5.54
C ASN A 24 -0.82 -15.68 6.97
N GLY A 25 -0.13 -16.22 7.98
CA GLY A 25 -0.43 -15.97 9.38
C GLY A 25 -0.27 -14.50 9.78
N VAL A 26 0.83 -13.86 9.38
CA VAL A 26 1.10 -12.45 9.69
C VAL A 26 0.11 -11.53 8.97
N LEU A 27 -0.20 -11.81 7.70
CA LEU A 27 -1.19 -11.03 6.96
C LEU A 27 -2.59 -11.16 7.57
N ALA A 28 -2.96 -12.35 8.08
CA ALA A 28 -4.21 -12.53 8.80
C ALA A 28 -4.26 -11.70 10.10
N ASP A 29 -3.14 -11.60 10.82
CA ASP A 29 -3.03 -10.78 12.04
C ASP A 29 -3.15 -9.27 11.75
N LEU A 30 -2.76 -8.82 10.55
CA LEU A 30 -2.96 -7.45 10.08
C LEU A 30 -4.42 -7.15 9.69
N CYS A 31 -5.21 -8.17 9.35
CA CYS A 31 -6.60 -8.05 8.91
C CYS A 31 -7.58 -7.78 10.06
N THR A 32 -7.50 -6.59 10.67
CA THR A 32 -8.36 -6.18 11.78
C THR A 32 -8.91 -4.77 11.58
N ARG A 33 -10.10 -4.48 12.10
CA ARG A 33 -10.62 -3.09 12.16
C ARG A 33 -9.98 -2.29 13.29
N SER A 34 -9.73 -2.94 14.42
CA SER A 34 -9.00 -2.37 15.54
C SER A 34 -7.52 -2.18 15.20
N ASN A 35 -6.75 -1.69 16.17
CA ASN A 35 -5.30 -1.76 16.06
C ASN A 35 -4.89 -3.24 15.86
N PRO A 36 -4.01 -3.54 14.89
CA PRO A 36 -3.44 -4.87 14.78
C PRO A 36 -2.64 -5.19 16.05
N LYS A 37 -2.34 -6.47 16.25
CA LYS A 37 -1.44 -6.88 17.35
C LYS A 37 -0.14 -6.09 17.24
N ASP A 38 0.33 -5.57 18.38
CA ASP A 38 1.57 -4.81 18.45
C ASP A 38 2.71 -5.59 17.78
N GLY A 39 3.34 -4.97 16.79
CA GLY A 39 4.47 -5.55 16.05
C GLY A 39 4.11 -6.51 14.91
N ALA A 40 2.84 -6.73 14.56
CA ALA A 40 2.47 -7.55 13.41
C ALA A 40 3.06 -7.01 12.09
N GLY A 41 3.01 -5.69 11.89
CA GLY A 41 3.62 -5.02 10.73
C GLY A 41 5.14 -5.19 10.68
N LEU A 42 5.81 -4.95 11.80
CA LEU A 42 7.26 -5.20 11.93
C LEU A 42 7.63 -6.68 11.73
N THR A 43 6.74 -7.61 12.06
CA THR A 43 6.96 -9.04 11.82
C THR A 43 6.90 -9.34 10.33
N LEU A 44 5.98 -8.73 9.59
CA LEU A 44 5.93 -8.83 8.13
C LEU A 44 7.21 -8.28 7.50
N ARG A 45 7.62 -7.09 7.92
CA ARG A 45 8.86 -6.45 7.44
C ARG A 45 10.08 -7.36 7.60
N LYS A 46 10.28 -7.88 8.81
CA LYS A 46 11.39 -8.79 9.13
C LYS A 46 11.33 -10.07 8.30
N LEU A 47 10.15 -10.65 8.14
CA LEU A 47 9.98 -11.86 7.32
C LEU A 47 10.46 -11.62 5.88
N VAL A 48 10.04 -10.51 5.26
CA VAL A 48 10.47 -10.18 3.89
C VAL A 48 11.97 -9.89 3.81
N GLU A 49 12.54 -9.17 4.78
CA GLU A 49 13.98 -8.88 4.83
C GLU A 49 14.84 -10.14 5.02
N ASP A 50 14.36 -11.09 5.83
CA ASP A 50 15.03 -12.37 6.05
C ASP A 50 14.94 -13.26 4.81
N GLU A 51 13.76 -13.36 4.16
CA GLU A 51 13.66 -14.07 2.88
C GLU A 51 14.57 -13.46 1.81
N ALA A 52 14.61 -12.13 1.70
CA ALA A 52 15.48 -11.45 0.73
C ALA A 52 16.98 -11.79 0.90
N ARG A 53 17.38 -12.23 2.09
CA ARG A 53 18.76 -12.62 2.43
C ARG A 53 19.01 -14.11 2.30
N ASP A 54 18.01 -14.93 2.63
CA ASP A 54 18.20 -16.35 2.93
C ASP A 54 17.87 -17.28 1.74
N ILE A 55 17.15 -16.80 0.72
CA ILE A 55 16.76 -17.61 -0.46
C ILE A 55 17.35 -17.06 -1.77
N SER A 56 17.28 -17.85 -2.85
CA SER A 56 17.71 -17.40 -4.17
C SER A 56 16.80 -16.29 -4.71
N GLU A 57 17.33 -15.45 -5.59
CA GLU A 57 16.56 -14.36 -6.23
C GLU A 57 15.28 -14.87 -6.92
N GLU A 58 15.34 -16.03 -7.57
CA GLU A 58 14.18 -16.68 -8.22
C GLU A 58 13.12 -17.12 -7.20
N ALA A 59 13.54 -17.68 -6.06
CA ALA A 59 12.62 -18.08 -5.00
C ALA A 59 12.02 -16.87 -4.30
N PHE A 60 12.80 -15.79 -4.14
CA PHE A 60 12.33 -14.52 -3.60
C PHE A 60 11.32 -13.83 -4.51
N ALA A 61 11.54 -13.85 -5.82
CA ALA A 61 10.58 -13.35 -6.78
C ALA A 61 9.22 -14.07 -6.64
N HIS A 62 9.23 -15.41 -6.56
CA HIS A 62 8.00 -16.19 -6.32
C HIS A 62 7.32 -15.89 -4.98
N PHE A 63 8.10 -15.68 -3.92
CA PHE A 63 7.57 -15.29 -2.62
C PHE A 63 6.90 -13.90 -2.67
N MET A 64 7.55 -12.93 -3.33
CA MET A 64 7.01 -11.59 -3.51
C MET A 64 5.76 -11.57 -4.40
N ASP A 65 5.74 -12.38 -5.47
CA ASP A 65 4.54 -12.55 -6.30
C ASP A 65 3.36 -13.05 -5.47
N HIS A 66 3.58 -14.04 -4.59
CA HIS A 66 2.54 -14.53 -3.69
C HIS A 66 2.06 -13.46 -2.70
N LEU A 67 2.98 -12.65 -2.14
CA LEU A 67 2.62 -11.50 -1.30
C LEU A 67 1.75 -10.50 -2.07
N TYR A 68 2.12 -10.14 -3.30
CA TYR A 68 1.35 -9.21 -4.11
C TYR A 68 -0.03 -9.76 -4.50
N GLU A 69 -0.14 -11.07 -4.77
CA GLU A 69 -1.43 -11.74 -5.01
C GLU A 69 -2.36 -11.66 -3.79
N LEU A 70 -1.82 -11.90 -2.59
CA LEU A 70 -2.59 -11.79 -1.34
C LEU A 70 -3.03 -10.36 -1.07
N ILE A 71 -2.11 -9.38 -1.20
CA ILE A 71 -2.42 -7.95 -1.06
C ILE A 71 -3.54 -7.57 -2.03
N THR A 72 -3.42 -7.95 -3.31
CA THR A 72 -4.44 -7.69 -4.33
C THR A 72 -5.78 -8.30 -3.93
N THR A 73 -5.80 -9.57 -3.55
CA THR A 73 -7.01 -10.28 -3.12
C THR A 73 -7.67 -9.60 -1.92
N PHE A 74 -6.87 -9.17 -0.95
CA PHE A 74 -7.36 -8.50 0.25
C PHE A 74 -7.85 -7.09 -0.04
N LEU A 75 -7.17 -6.36 -0.92
CA LEU A 75 -7.56 -5.01 -1.32
C LEU A 75 -8.90 -5.02 -2.06
N TYR A 76 -9.14 -5.96 -2.98
CA TYR A 76 -10.40 -6.05 -3.72
C TYR A 76 -11.52 -6.81 -2.98
N SER A 77 -11.26 -7.34 -1.78
CA SER A 77 -12.29 -7.96 -0.94
C SER A 77 -13.36 -6.96 -0.51
N ASN A 78 -14.58 -7.44 -0.23
CA ASN A 78 -15.65 -6.63 0.38
C ASN A 78 -15.49 -6.51 1.91
N GLU A 79 -14.52 -7.20 2.51
CA GLU A 79 -14.26 -7.12 3.95
C GLU A 79 -13.32 -5.96 4.29
N VAL A 80 -13.81 -5.03 5.10
CA VAL A 80 -13.05 -3.85 5.52
C VAL A 80 -11.78 -4.22 6.28
N SER A 81 -11.84 -5.24 7.15
CA SER A 81 -10.66 -5.74 7.86
C SER A 81 -9.56 -6.23 6.93
N LYS A 82 -9.90 -6.91 5.83
CA LYS A 82 -8.93 -7.35 4.82
C LYS A 82 -8.34 -6.18 4.06
N ASN A 83 -9.17 -5.21 3.67
CA ASN A 83 -8.69 -4.00 2.98
C ASN A 83 -7.70 -3.24 3.88
N LEU A 84 -8.04 -3.03 5.16
CA LEU A 84 -7.13 -2.40 6.12
C LEU A 84 -5.85 -3.21 6.32
N GLY A 85 -5.94 -4.55 6.37
CA GLY A 85 -4.78 -5.43 6.45
C GLY A 85 -3.85 -5.30 5.23
N ALA A 86 -4.41 -5.20 4.03
CA ALA A 86 -3.65 -4.99 2.80
C ALA A 86 -2.91 -3.64 2.83
N LEU A 87 -3.59 -2.57 3.23
CA LEU A 87 -2.98 -1.24 3.32
C LEU A 87 -1.83 -1.18 4.34
N ARG A 88 -2.01 -1.78 5.53
CA ARG A 88 -0.91 -1.88 6.53
C ARG A 88 0.25 -2.72 6.03
N ALA A 89 -0.03 -3.79 5.29
CA ALA A 89 1.01 -4.60 4.68
C ALA A 89 1.80 -3.78 3.65
N ILE A 90 1.13 -3.00 2.80
CA ILE A 90 1.78 -2.10 1.85
C ILE A 90 2.65 -1.08 2.59
N ASP A 91 2.11 -0.41 3.61
CA ASP A 91 2.81 0.62 4.40
C ASP A 91 4.15 0.11 4.96
N GLU A 92 4.13 -1.08 5.56
CA GLU A 92 5.33 -1.72 6.11
C GLU A 92 6.33 -2.13 5.02
N GLN A 93 5.85 -2.45 3.82
CA GLN A 93 6.67 -2.86 2.70
C GLN A 93 7.27 -1.67 1.93
N ILE A 94 6.79 -0.44 2.11
CA ILE A 94 7.38 0.76 1.48
C ILE A 94 8.85 0.89 1.88
N ASP A 95 9.12 0.77 3.18
CA ASP A 95 10.45 0.95 3.76
C ASP A 95 11.44 -0.19 3.44
N VAL A 96 10.95 -1.38 3.08
CA VAL A 96 11.83 -2.53 2.81
C VAL A 96 12.62 -2.28 1.54
N THR A 97 13.94 -2.13 1.62
CA THR A 97 14.75 -1.87 0.43
C THR A 97 15.14 -3.18 -0.25
N ILE A 98 14.62 -3.42 -1.46
CA ILE A 98 14.96 -4.57 -2.32
C ILE A 98 15.56 -4.09 -3.65
N SER A 99 16.14 -5.01 -4.42
CA SER A 99 16.77 -4.71 -5.72
C SER A 99 15.83 -4.02 -6.71
N GLU A 100 14.53 -4.35 -6.69
CA GLU A 100 13.51 -3.81 -7.60
C GLU A 100 12.57 -2.76 -6.95
N ASN A 101 13.12 -1.81 -6.19
CA ASN A 101 12.29 -0.83 -5.50
C ASN A 101 11.37 0.01 -6.41
N ALA A 102 11.82 0.38 -7.61
CA ALA A 102 11.02 1.21 -8.52
C ALA A 102 9.74 0.51 -9.01
N SER A 103 9.81 -0.79 -9.32
CA SER A 103 8.65 -1.56 -9.77
C SER A 103 7.65 -1.77 -8.64
N LYS A 104 8.15 -2.00 -7.41
CA LYS A 104 7.33 -2.12 -6.20
C LYS A 104 6.58 -0.82 -5.89
N VAL A 105 7.28 0.32 -5.89
CA VAL A 105 6.66 1.63 -5.63
C VAL A 105 5.57 1.94 -6.66
N ALA A 106 5.81 1.65 -7.95
CA ALA A 106 4.80 1.81 -8.99
C ALA A 106 3.57 0.90 -8.78
N LYS A 107 3.76 -0.35 -8.37
CA LYS A 107 2.65 -1.26 -8.02
C LYS A 107 1.83 -0.72 -6.84
N PHE A 108 2.50 -0.24 -5.79
CA PHE A 108 1.82 0.33 -4.62
C PHE A 108 1.01 1.58 -4.98
N SER A 109 1.55 2.48 -5.80
CA SER A 109 0.82 3.64 -6.31
C SER A 109 -0.48 3.23 -7.00
N ASN A 110 -0.43 2.22 -7.87
CA ASN A 110 -1.63 1.71 -8.55
C ASN A 110 -2.65 1.11 -7.58
N TYR A 111 -2.20 0.46 -6.50
CA TYR A 111 -3.10 -0.04 -5.47
C TYR A 111 -3.81 1.08 -4.71
N MET A 112 -3.11 2.15 -4.35
CA MET A 112 -3.73 3.30 -3.67
C MET A 112 -4.79 3.94 -4.58
N SER A 113 -4.46 4.22 -5.84
CA SER A 113 -5.42 4.78 -6.81
C SER A 113 -6.66 3.90 -6.96
N ALA A 114 -6.47 2.58 -7.09
CA ALA A 114 -7.59 1.63 -7.17
C ALA A 114 -8.44 1.59 -5.88
N ALA A 115 -7.83 1.74 -4.70
CA ALA A 115 -8.53 1.76 -3.43
C ALA A 115 -9.39 3.03 -3.29
N PHE A 116 -8.86 4.21 -3.60
CA PHE A 116 -9.66 5.45 -3.65
C PHE A 116 -10.84 5.38 -4.62
N GLU A 117 -10.66 4.75 -5.79
CA GLU A 117 -11.73 4.62 -6.79
C GLU A 117 -12.83 3.63 -6.38
N THR A 118 -12.47 2.55 -5.68
CA THR A 118 -13.39 1.41 -5.44
C THR A 118 -13.95 1.34 -4.02
N LYS A 119 -13.26 1.93 -3.04
CA LYS A 119 -13.64 1.84 -1.62
C LYS A 119 -14.45 3.04 -1.18
N ARG A 120 -15.32 2.80 -0.20
CA ARG A 120 -16.30 3.77 0.31
C ARG A 120 -16.24 3.92 1.82
N ASP A 121 -15.63 2.96 2.51
CA ASP A 121 -15.50 2.97 3.96
C ASP A 121 -14.46 4.05 4.36
N PRO A 122 -14.82 5.00 5.23
CA PRO A 122 -13.92 6.10 5.61
C PRO A 122 -12.62 5.63 6.29
N GLU A 123 -12.65 4.53 7.05
CA GLU A 123 -11.44 4.02 7.71
C GLU A 123 -10.41 3.54 6.68
N ILE A 124 -10.89 2.93 5.59
CA ILE A 124 -10.05 2.52 4.47
C ILE A 124 -9.44 3.76 3.82
N LEU A 125 -10.27 4.74 3.44
CA LEU A 125 -9.80 5.94 2.73
C LEU A 125 -8.79 6.74 3.53
N VAL A 126 -8.99 6.86 4.85
CA VAL A 126 -8.05 7.56 5.76
C VAL A 126 -6.73 6.79 5.90
N LEU A 127 -6.75 5.46 5.93
CA LEU A 127 -5.52 4.68 5.98
C LEU A 127 -4.80 4.75 4.64
N ASP A 128 -5.52 4.57 3.54
CA ASP A 128 -5.02 4.63 2.16
C ASP A 128 -4.29 5.95 1.89
N SER A 129 -4.84 7.08 2.37
CA SER A 129 -4.18 8.38 2.25
C SER A 129 -2.86 8.46 3.01
N LYS A 130 -2.77 7.89 4.21
CA LYS A 130 -1.52 7.89 4.97
C LYS A 130 -0.45 7.06 4.27
N VAL A 131 -0.84 5.91 3.74
CA VAL A 131 0.08 5.03 2.97
C VAL A 131 0.54 5.73 1.70
N LEU A 132 -0.38 6.43 1.02
CA LEU A 132 -0.09 7.26 -0.14
C LEU A 132 0.94 8.36 0.18
N GLY A 133 0.71 9.14 1.24
CA GLY A 133 1.65 10.17 1.67
C GLY A 133 3.04 9.62 2.05
N HIS A 134 3.08 8.43 2.67
CA HIS A 134 4.32 7.73 2.96
C HIS A 134 5.05 7.33 1.67
N LEU A 135 4.34 6.82 0.67
CA LEU A 135 4.91 6.42 -0.61
C LEU A 135 5.59 7.58 -1.34
N ASP A 136 5.01 8.78 -1.25
CA ASP A 136 5.54 10.00 -1.88
C ASP A 136 6.90 10.44 -1.34
N ILE A 137 7.16 10.18 -0.06
CA ILE A 137 8.48 10.44 0.54
C ILE A 137 9.55 9.56 -0.12
N PHE A 138 9.19 8.34 -0.52
CA PHE A 138 10.09 7.36 -1.14
C PHE A 138 10.21 7.51 -2.65
N GLY A 139 9.66 8.58 -3.22
CA GLY A 139 9.81 8.89 -4.62
C GLY A 139 8.89 8.10 -5.54
N SER A 140 7.72 7.64 -5.06
CA SER A 140 6.59 7.75 -5.99
C SER A 140 6.49 9.24 -6.28
N SER A 141 6.83 9.65 -7.51
CA SER A 141 6.19 10.85 -7.98
C SER A 141 4.74 10.44 -8.13
N MET A 142 3.92 10.59 -7.09
CA MET A 142 2.51 10.84 -7.34
C MET A 142 2.48 11.92 -8.41
N THR A 143 1.90 11.52 -9.51
CA THR A 143 1.95 12.29 -10.74
C THR A 143 1.03 13.49 -10.56
N ALA A 144 1.25 14.51 -11.37
CA ALA A 144 0.28 15.59 -11.50
C ALA A 144 -1.14 15.06 -11.84
N ASP A 145 -1.26 13.82 -12.33
CA ASP A 145 -2.54 13.23 -12.70
C ASP A 145 -3.38 12.81 -11.49
N GLU A 146 -2.81 12.31 -10.38
CA GLU A 146 -3.60 12.06 -9.17
C GLU A 146 -4.16 13.36 -8.56
N VAL A 147 -3.38 14.46 -8.61
CA VAL A 147 -3.86 15.78 -8.18
C VAL A 147 -5.01 16.26 -9.05
N LYS A 148 -4.90 16.12 -10.37
CA LYS A 148 -5.98 16.48 -11.31
C LYS A 148 -7.23 15.65 -11.05
N VAL A 149 -7.10 14.33 -10.89
CA VAL A 149 -8.24 13.45 -10.60
C VAL A 149 -8.94 13.86 -9.31
N ALA A 150 -8.18 14.18 -8.25
CA ALA A 150 -8.76 14.67 -7.00
C ALA A 150 -9.49 16.01 -7.18
N LEU A 151 -8.92 16.95 -7.95
CA LEU A 151 -9.58 18.22 -8.25
C LEU A 151 -10.85 18.03 -9.09
N GLU A 152 -10.84 17.11 -10.05
CA GLU A 152 -12.03 16.74 -10.83
C GLU A 152 -13.14 16.18 -9.94
N TRP A 153 -12.80 15.35 -8.94
CA TRP A 153 -13.76 14.84 -7.96
C TRP A 153 -14.35 15.94 -7.05
N LEU A 154 -13.62 17.03 -6.79
CA LEU A 154 -14.16 18.18 -6.06
C LEU A 154 -15.04 19.09 -6.92
N CYS A 155 -14.70 19.28 -8.19
CA CYS A 155 -15.41 20.18 -9.10
C CYS A 155 -16.59 19.53 -9.83
N GLY A 156 -16.61 18.20 -9.92
CA GLY A 156 -17.60 17.42 -10.66
C GLY A 156 -18.93 17.21 -9.92
N GLU A 157 -19.66 16.15 -10.29
CA GLU A 157 -20.87 15.75 -9.57
C GLU A 157 -20.53 15.38 -8.12
N ARG A 158 -21.29 15.94 -7.17
CA ARG A 158 -21.01 15.75 -5.75
C ARG A 158 -21.34 14.33 -5.32
N ILE A 159 -20.28 13.57 -5.08
CA ILE A 159 -20.33 12.20 -4.60
C ILE A 159 -19.53 12.16 -3.29
N GLU A 160 -20.21 11.97 -2.15
CA GLU A 160 -19.63 12.18 -0.81
C GLU A 160 -18.28 11.47 -0.59
N TYR A 161 -18.19 10.18 -0.93
CA TYR A 161 -16.94 9.44 -0.76
C TYR A 161 -15.82 9.95 -1.67
N ARG A 162 -16.14 10.45 -2.88
CA ARG A 162 -15.14 11.01 -3.81
C ARG A 162 -14.64 12.35 -3.32
N CYS A 163 -15.54 13.19 -2.81
CA CYS A 163 -15.15 14.45 -2.19
C CYS A 163 -14.24 14.19 -0.97
N PHE A 164 -14.60 13.22 -0.12
CA PHE A 164 -13.78 12.83 1.02
C PHE A 164 -12.40 12.28 0.60
N ALA A 165 -12.37 11.36 -0.37
CA ALA A 165 -11.13 10.83 -0.95
C ALA A 165 -10.26 11.95 -1.54
N ALA A 166 -10.86 12.84 -2.33
CA ALA A 166 -10.15 13.96 -2.93
C ALA A 166 -9.51 14.89 -1.88
N PHE A 167 -10.22 15.18 -0.78
CA PHE A 167 -9.64 15.96 0.31
C PHE A 167 -8.44 15.28 0.95
N LEU A 168 -8.52 13.98 1.19
CA LEU A 168 -7.42 13.22 1.76
C LEU A 168 -6.21 13.20 0.81
N ILE A 169 -6.42 12.93 -0.48
CA ILE A 169 -5.36 12.96 -1.50
C ILE A 169 -4.70 14.35 -1.53
N LEU A 170 -5.48 15.42 -1.66
CA LEU A 170 -4.94 16.78 -1.76
C LEU A 170 -4.20 17.22 -0.49
N LYS A 171 -4.68 16.79 0.69
CA LYS A 171 -3.97 17.01 1.96
C LYS A 171 -2.58 16.36 1.93
N GLU A 172 -2.51 15.07 1.59
CA GLU A 172 -1.25 14.34 1.59
C GLU A 172 -0.29 14.86 0.52
N MET A 173 -0.80 15.31 -0.63
CA MET A 173 0.01 15.96 -1.67
C MET A 173 0.59 17.30 -1.21
N ALA A 174 -0.20 18.10 -0.49
CA ALA A 174 0.28 19.38 0.04
C ALA A 174 1.38 19.18 1.10
N GLU A 175 1.25 18.13 1.94
CA GLU A 175 2.18 17.82 3.02
C GLU A 175 3.47 17.15 2.53
N ASN A 176 3.35 16.15 1.64
CA ASN A 176 4.47 15.27 1.26
C ASN A 176 5.06 15.59 -0.13
N ALA A 177 4.28 16.19 -1.04
CA ALA A 177 4.66 16.44 -2.44
C ALA A 177 4.48 17.92 -2.86
N SER A 178 4.88 18.85 -1.99
CA SER A 178 4.61 20.29 -2.14
C SER A 178 5.01 20.91 -3.49
N THR A 179 6.12 20.46 -4.11
CA THR A 179 6.54 20.96 -5.44
C THR A 179 5.53 20.61 -6.54
N VAL A 180 4.96 19.40 -6.49
CA VAL A 180 3.92 18.95 -7.44
C VAL A 180 2.62 19.69 -7.15
N PHE A 181 2.24 19.76 -5.87
CA PHE A 181 1.01 20.44 -5.45
C PHE A 181 1.00 21.94 -5.79
N ASN A 182 2.15 22.62 -5.66
CA ASN A 182 2.26 24.07 -5.88
C ASN A 182 1.83 24.53 -7.29
N VAL A 183 1.95 23.67 -8.31
CA VAL A 183 1.49 23.97 -9.67
C VAL A 183 -0.04 24.06 -9.76
N HIS A 184 -0.75 23.37 -8.86
CA HIS A 184 -2.21 23.26 -8.84
C HIS A 184 -2.90 24.11 -7.77
N VAL A 185 -2.15 24.93 -7.01
CA VAL A 185 -2.72 25.71 -5.88
C VAL A 185 -3.87 26.62 -6.30
N SER A 186 -3.79 27.24 -7.49
CA SER A 186 -4.89 28.09 -7.98
C SER A 186 -6.16 27.29 -8.20
N GLU A 187 -6.06 26.14 -8.89
CA GLU A 187 -7.19 25.24 -9.16
C GLU A 187 -7.76 24.67 -7.86
N PHE A 188 -6.89 24.31 -6.92
CA PHE A 188 -7.27 23.85 -5.59
C PHE A 188 -8.09 24.89 -4.83
N VAL A 189 -7.64 26.16 -4.79
CA VAL A 189 -8.34 27.25 -4.09
C VAL A 189 -9.74 27.49 -4.69
N ASP A 190 -9.88 27.40 -6.01
CA ASP A 190 -11.17 27.53 -6.66
C ASP A 190 -12.10 26.35 -6.33
N ALA A 191 -11.57 25.12 -6.34
CA ALA A 191 -12.31 23.90 -6.05
C ALA A 191 -12.77 23.82 -4.58
N ILE A 192 -11.87 24.08 -3.62
CA ILE A 192 -12.17 24.02 -2.18
C ILE A 192 -13.23 25.06 -1.78
N TRP A 193 -13.19 26.25 -2.39
CA TRP A 193 -14.13 27.32 -2.06
C TRP A 193 -15.57 26.97 -2.40
N VAL A 194 -15.78 26.26 -3.51
CA VAL A 194 -17.09 25.74 -3.90
C VAL A 194 -17.52 24.65 -2.92
N ALA A 195 -16.63 23.71 -2.59
CA ALA A 195 -16.94 22.62 -1.69
C ALA A 195 -17.31 23.11 -0.27
N LEU A 196 -16.56 24.07 0.29
CA LEU A 196 -16.77 24.61 1.65
C LEU A 196 -18.07 25.42 1.82
N ARG A 197 -18.62 25.95 0.74
CA ARG A 197 -19.87 26.73 0.77
C ARG A 197 -21.13 25.86 0.79
N ASP A 198 -20.98 24.54 0.64
CA ASP A 198 -22.10 23.62 0.70
C ASP A 198 -22.53 23.37 2.17
N PRO A 199 -23.79 23.67 2.53
CA PRO A 199 -24.29 23.56 3.91
C PRO A 199 -24.41 22.12 4.43
N THR A 200 -24.12 21.10 3.62
CA THR A 200 -24.16 19.68 4.01
C THR A 200 -22.81 19.12 4.45
N LEU A 201 -21.75 19.94 4.47
CA LEU A 201 -20.48 19.55 5.10
C LEU A 201 -20.62 19.52 6.62
N VAL A 202 -21.07 18.39 7.14
CA VAL A 202 -20.92 18.08 8.56
C VAL A 202 -19.48 17.62 8.76
N VAL A 203 -18.67 18.46 9.41
CA VAL A 203 -17.31 18.15 9.90
C VAL A 203 -17.40 17.22 11.10
#